data_AF-K8GPG4-F1
#
_entry.id   AF-K8GPG4-F1
#
_cell.length_a   1.000
_cell.length_b   1.000
_cell.length_c   1.000
_cell.angle_alpha   90.00
_cell.angle_beta   90.00
_cell.angle_gamma   90.00
#
_symmetry.space_group_name_H-M   'P 1'
#
loop_
_entity.id
_entity.type
_entity.pdbx_description
1 polymer ?
#
loop_
_entity_poly.entity_id
_entity_poly.type
_entity_poly.pdbx_seq_one_letter_code
_entity_poly.pdbx_strand_id
1 'polypeptide(L)'
;MEQVFTIRVQDVNDAPSAATPLTNRTATVGRSFRYVVPANTFFDEDAAANDEADWLTFSATLSNGNPLPSWLRFNPNTRTFSGTPTSVNVGTLNIVVRASDRAGASASSSFLLTVR
;
A
#
# COMPACT_ATOMS: atom_id res chain seq x y z
N MET A 1 -25.29 -42.67 22.24
CA MET A 1 -25.48 -41.31 21.69
C MET A 1 -24.10 -40.71 21.59
N GLU A 2 -23.63 -40.43 20.37
CA GLU A 2 -22.36 -39.71 20.17
C GLU A 2 -22.61 -38.23 20.41
N GLN A 3 -21.85 -37.63 21.33
CA GLN A 3 -21.90 -36.19 21.56
C GLN A 3 -20.81 -35.54 20.72
N VAL A 4 -21.20 -34.74 19.74
CA VAL A 4 -20.26 -33.94 18.96
C VAL A 4 -19.88 -32.72 19.80
N PHE A 5 -18.61 -32.62 20.18
CA PHE A 5 -18.07 -31.44 20.85
C PHE A 5 -17.50 -30.49 19.80
N THR A 6 -18.12 -29.33 19.65
CA THR A 6 -17.60 -28.29 18.75
C THR A 6 -16.69 -27.35 19.54
N ILE A 7 -15.37 -27.44 19.33
CA ILE A 7 -14.44 -26.41 19.79
C ILE A 7 -14.51 -25.25 18.79
N ARG A 8 -14.88 -24.05 19.26
CA ARG A 8 -14.70 -22.82 18.51
C ARG A 8 -13.36 -22.21 18.93
N VAL A 9 -12.35 -22.30 18.06
CA VAL A 9 -11.18 -21.44 18.19
C VAL A 9 -11.61 -20.06 17.68
N GLN A 10 -11.54 -19.06 18.54
CA GLN A 10 -11.76 -17.69 18.11
C GLN A 10 -10.47 -17.22 17.47
N ASP A 11 -10.55 -16.86 16.19
CA ASP A 11 -9.41 -16.29 15.49
C ASP A 11 -9.06 -14.93 16.10
N VAL A 12 -7.77 -14.70 16.34
CA VAL A 12 -7.25 -13.43 16.87
C VAL A 12 -6.54 -12.75 15.72
N ASN A 13 -6.91 -11.50 15.44
CA ASN A 13 -6.35 -10.77 14.30
C ASN A 13 -4.82 -10.70 14.34
N ASP A 14 -4.18 -11.08 13.25
CA ASP A 14 -2.78 -10.87 12.95
C ASP A 14 -2.59 -9.55 12.19
N ALA A 15 -1.57 -8.77 12.57
CA ALA A 15 -1.36 -7.47 11.94
C ALA A 15 -0.69 -7.62 10.56
N PRO A 16 -0.99 -6.74 9.58
CA PRO A 16 -0.32 -6.74 8.30
C PRO A 16 1.20 -6.60 8.44
N SER A 17 1.94 -7.21 7.53
CA SER A 17 3.40 -7.11 7.41
C SER A 17 3.81 -6.56 6.05
N ALA A 18 4.94 -5.84 6.00
CA ALA A 18 5.55 -5.37 4.75
C ALA A 18 6.68 -6.31 4.32
N ALA A 19 6.36 -7.34 3.55
CA ALA A 19 7.32 -8.40 3.22
C ALA A 19 8.28 -8.04 2.08
N THR A 20 7.80 -7.32 1.06
CA THR A 20 8.65 -6.90 -0.09
C THR A 20 8.84 -5.39 -0.08
N PRO A 21 10.07 -4.88 0.11
CA PRO A 21 10.36 -3.46 0.05
C PRO A 21 10.01 -2.85 -1.31
N LEU A 22 9.49 -1.62 -1.30
CA LEU A 22 9.27 -0.87 -2.54
C LEU A 22 10.59 -0.33 -3.08
N THR A 23 10.78 -0.42 -4.39
CA THR A 23 11.97 0.10 -5.07
C THR A 23 11.75 1.55 -5.50
N ASN A 24 12.80 2.37 -5.45
CA ASN A 24 12.78 3.74 -5.94
C ASN A 24 12.32 3.85 -7.40
N ARG A 25 11.67 4.97 -7.72
CA ARG A 25 11.09 5.25 -9.03
C ARG A 25 11.51 6.61 -9.55
N THR A 26 11.35 6.78 -10.85
CA THR A 26 11.57 8.06 -11.53
C THR A 26 10.32 8.45 -12.31
N ALA A 27 9.93 9.72 -12.22
CA ALA A 27 8.96 10.34 -13.11
C ALA A 27 9.67 11.42 -13.95
N THR A 28 9.25 11.56 -15.21
CA THR A 28 9.83 12.54 -16.12
C THR A 28 8.87 13.71 -16.33
N VAL A 29 9.38 14.94 -16.25
CA VAL A 29 8.59 16.17 -16.49
C VAL A 29 7.86 16.08 -17.83
N GLY A 30 6.56 16.39 -17.80
CA GLY A 30 5.68 16.36 -18.98
C GLY A 30 5.33 14.97 -19.50
N ARG A 31 5.73 13.89 -18.83
CA ARG A 31 5.39 12.50 -19.19
C ARG A 31 4.44 11.89 -18.18
N SER A 32 3.50 11.07 -18.66
CA SER A 32 2.62 10.31 -17.78
C SER A 32 3.44 9.32 -16.96
N PHE A 33 3.29 9.39 -15.65
CA PHE A 33 3.81 8.45 -14.69
C PHE A 33 2.70 7.45 -14.31
N ARG A 34 3.04 6.17 -14.29
CA ARG A 34 2.18 5.10 -13.77
C ARG A 34 3.02 4.07 -13.04
N TYR A 35 2.63 3.75 -11.81
CA TYR A 35 3.29 2.71 -11.02
C TYR A 35 2.26 1.93 -10.20
N VAL A 36 2.28 0.61 -10.31
CA VAL A 36 1.43 -0.29 -9.52
C VAL A 36 2.28 -0.85 -8.39
N VAL A 37 1.84 -0.68 -7.15
CA VAL A 37 2.46 -1.32 -5.98
C VAL A 37 2.36 -2.84 -6.18
N PRO A 38 3.49 -3.59 -6.13
CA PRO A 38 3.49 -5.03 -6.30
C PRO A 38 2.55 -5.73 -5.33
N ALA A 39 1.86 -6.77 -5.78
CA ALA A 39 0.87 -7.48 -4.96
C ALA A 39 1.47 -8.11 -3.70
N ASN A 40 2.73 -8.51 -3.76
CA ASN A 40 3.51 -9.11 -2.68
C ASN A 40 4.20 -8.08 -1.75
N THR A 41 3.80 -6.80 -1.79
CA THR A 41 4.37 -5.78 -0.89
C THR A 41 3.90 -5.97 0.54
N PHE A 42 2.62 -6.27 0.72
CA PHE A 42 1.96 -6.41 2.02
C PHE A 42 1.26 -7.75 2.10
N PHE A 43 1.30 -8.37 3.27
CA PHE A 43 0.64 -9.63 3.57
C PHE A 43 -0.01 -9.56 4.94
N ASP A 44 -1.13 -10.23 5.08
CA ASP A 44 -1.84 -10.42 6.33
C ASP A 44 -2.15 -11.92 6.49
N GLU A 45 -1.81 -12.51 7.63
CA GLU A 45 -1.95 -13.96 7.83
C GLU A 45 -3.43 -14.38 7.90
N ASP A 46 -4.30 -13.47 8.33
CA ASP A 46 -5.73 -13.71 8.40
C ASP A 46 -6.37 -13.67 7.00
N ALA A 47 -5.73 -12.99 6.04
CA ALA A 47 -6.21 -12.93 4.67
C ALA A 47 -6.08 -14.31 4.00
N ALA A 48 -7.18 -14.79 3.41
CA ALA A 48 -7.11 -15.98 2.58
C ALA A 48 -6.09 -15.77 1.43
N ALA A 49 -5.31 -16.81 1.11
CA ALA A 49 -4.27 -16.71 0.09
C ALA A 49 -4.83 -16.15 -1.23
N ASN A 50 -4.29 -15.01 -1.67
CA ASN A 50 -4.69 -14.21 -2.84
C ASN A 50 -5.89 -13.26 -2.66
N ASP A 51 -6.36 -13.05 -1.43
CA ASP A 51 -7.50 -12.16 -1.12
C ASP A 51 -7.14 -10.94 -0.25
N GLU A 52 -5.84 -10.63 -0.20
CA GLU A 52 -5.28 -9.45 0.49
C GLU A 52 -5.98 -8.14 0.07
N ALA A 53 -6.47 -8.06 -1.16
CA ALA A 53 -7.16 -6.88 -1.67
C ALA A 53 -8.54 -6.65 -1.01
N ASP A 54 -9.16 -7.71 -0.49
CA ASP A 54 -10.45 -7.65 0.20
C ASP A 54 -10.29 -7.42 1.70
N TRP A 55 -9.11 -7.74 2.25
CA TRP A 55 -8.78 -7.60 3.67
C TRP A 55 -8.05 -6.31 4.00
N LEU A 56 -7.22 -5.80 3.09
CA LEU A 56 -6.39 -4.63 3.31
C LEU A 56 -6.93 -3.40 2.59
N THR A 57 -7.01 -2.31 3.35
CA THR A 57 -7.23 -0.97 2.80
C THR A 57 -5.90 -0.26 2.61
N PHE A 58 -5.70 0.35 1.44
CA PHE A 58 -4.45 1.00 1.08
C PHE A 58 -4.56 2.52 1.11
N SER A 59 -3.50 3.20 1.53
CA SER A 59 -3.36 4.64 1.41
C SER A 59 -1.91 5.04 1.09
N ALA A 60 -1.71 6.26 0.63
CA ALA A 60 -0.39 6.80 0.36
C ALA A 60 -0.27 8.28 0.74
N THR A 61 0.84 8.63 1.38
CA THR A 61 1.18 9.98 1.83
C THR A 61 2.65 10.26 1.58
N LEU A 62 3.07 11.50 1.80
CA LEU A 62 4.47 11.82 1.97
C LEU A 62 4.96 11.34 3.36
N SER A 63 6.25 11.09 3.50
CA SER A 63 6.83 10.57 4.75
C SER A 63 6.68 11.50 5.96
N ASN A 64 6.35 12.77 5.74
CA ASN A 64 6.04 13.74 6.80
C ASN A 64 4.54 13.78 7.16
N GLY A 65 3.72 12.86 6.62
CA GLY A 65 2.29 12.78 6.85
C GLY A 65 1.44 13.68 5.95
N ASN A 66 2.05 14.55 5.15
CA ASN A 66 1.31 15.42 4.22
C ASN A 66 0.67 14.59 3.08
N PRO A 67 -0.43 15.09 2.50
CA PRO A 67 -1.01 14.49 1.30
C PRO A 67 -0.01 14.48 0.13
N LEU A 68 -0.24 13.60 -0.83
CA LEU A 68 0.52 13.60 -2.08
C LEU A 68 0.32 14.95 -2.82
N PRO A 69 1.34 15.46 -3.52
CA PRO A 69 1.18 16.63 -4.38
C PRO A 69 0.07 16.42 -5.41
N SER A 70 -0.63 17.49 -5.79
CA SER A 70 -1.81 17.42 -6.67
C SER A 70 -1.57 16.76 -8.04
N TRP A 71 -0.33 16.75 -8.53
CA TRP A 71 0.03 16.09 -9.79
C TRP A 71 0.10 14.56 -9.68
N LEU A 72 0.18 14.00 -8.46
CA LEU A 72 0.36 12.58 -8.19
C LEU A 72 -0.82 12.04 -7.38
N ARG A 73 -1.58 11.13 -7.98
CA ARG A 73 -2.73 10.46 -7.36
C ARG A 73 -2.42 9.00 -7.08
N PHE A 74 -2.84 8.50 -5.91
CA PHE A 74 -2.89 7.07 -5.60
C PHE A 74 -4.34 6.57 -5.69
N ASN A 75 -4.55 5.50 -6.45
CA ASN A 75 -5.80 4.74 -6.45
C ASN A 75 -5.65 3.54 -5.51
N PRO A 76 -6.34 3.52 -4.36
CA PRO A 76 -6.19 2.45 -3.38
C PRO A 76 -6.70 1.10 -3.90
N ASN A 77 -7.79 1.10 -4.67
CA ASN A 77 -8.42 -0.13 -5.18
C ASN A 77 -7.53 -0.86 -6.19
N THR A 78 -6.78 -0.12 -7.00
CA THR A 78 -5.84 -0.69 -7.99
C THR A 78 -4.38 -0.60 -7.55
N ARG A 79 -4.13 -0.10 -6.33
CA ARG A 79 -2.82 0.23 -5.76
C ARG A 79 -1.90 0.96 -6.75
N THR A 80 -2.48 1.88 -7.51
CA THR A 80 -1.81 2.52 -8.66
C THR A 80 -1.55 3.99 -8.38
N PHE A 81 -0.29 4.39 -8.45
CA PHE A 81 0.12 5.77 -8.62
C PHE A 81 -0.02 6.20 -10.07
N SER A 82 -0.54 7.40 -10.30
CA SER A 82 -0.69 8.01 -11.63
C SER A 82 -0.53 9.52 -11.55
N GLY A 83 0.05 10.14 -12.57
CA GLY A 83 0.25 11.58 -12.59
C GLY A 83 1.07 12.08 -13.77
N THR A 84 1.19 13.40 -13.91
CA THR A 84 2.09 14.03 -14.89
C THR A 84 2.78 15.21 -14.21
N PRO A 85 4.05 15.07 -13.80
CA PRO A 85 4.75 16.18 -13.14
C PRO A 85 5.08 17.29 -14.14
N THR A 86 5.13 18.52 -13.66
CA THR A 86 5.65 19.68 -14.38
C THR A 86 7.02 20.09 -13.84
N SER A 87 7.65 21.10 -14.43
CA SER A 87 8.96 21.59 -14.00
C SER A 87 8.99 22.08 -12.55
N VAL A 88 7.86 22.56 -12.02
CA VAL A 88 7.76 22.98 -10.60
C VAL A 88 7.79 21.80 -9.62
N ASN A 89 7.71 20.57 -10.13
CA ASN A 89 7.70 19.34 -9.34
C ASN A 89 9.06 18.63 -9.33
N VAL A 90 10.09 19.16 -9.99
CA VAL A 90 11.45 18.60 -9.99
C VAL A 90 11.97 18.50 -8.56
N GLY A 91 12.54 17.34 -8.22
CA GLY A 91 12.98 17.03 -6.86
C GLY A 91 12.74 15.58 -6.49
N THR A 92 12.82 15.26 -5.19
CA THR A 92 12.57 13.91 -4.69
C THR A 92 11.44 13.94 -3.67
N LEU A 93 10.48 13.04 -3.83
CA LEU A 93 9.41 12.77 -2.87
C LEU A 93 9.72 11.46 -2.14
N ASN A 94 9.63 11.46 -0.81
CA ASN A 94 9.59 10.22 -0.03
C ASN A 94 8.13 9.84 0.20
N ILE A 95 7.69 8.77 -0.45
CA ILE A 95 6.29 8.31 -0.45
C ILE A 95 6.18 7.10 0.46
N VAL A 96 5.19 7.12 1.35
CA VAL A 96 4.82 6.00 2.21
C VAL A 96 3.51 5.42 1.72
N VAL A 97 3.49 4.11 1.49
CA VAL A 97 2.27 3.31 1.27
C VAL A 97 1.94 2.60 2.57
N ARG A 98 0.70 2.70 3.03
CA ARG A 98 0.20 2.01 4.22
C ARG A 98 -0.88 1.01 3.80
N ALA A 99 -0.83 -0.19 4.37
CA ALA A 99 -1.87 -1.20 4.31
C ALA A 99 -2.46 -1.37 5.71
N SER A 100 -3.78 -1.33 5.84
CA SER A 100 -4.47 -1.49 7.13
C SER A 100 -5.52 -2.59 7.02
N ASP A 101 -5.56 -3.48 8.01
CA ASP A 101 -6.56 -4.54 8.13
C ASP A 101 -7.91 -3.98 8.62
N ARG A 102 -8.88 -4.87 8.83
CA ARG A 102 -10.22 -4.53 9.32
C ARG A 102 -10.27 -4.28 10.82
N ALA A 103 -9.29 -4.76 11.58
CA ALA A 103 -9.13 -4.48 13.01
C ALA A 103 -8.45 -3.13 13.29
N GLY A 104 -7.89 -2.48 12.28
CA GLY A 104 -7.19 -1.21 12.33
C GLY A 104 -5.67 -1.31 12.50
N ALA A 105 -5.09 -2.51 12.56
CA ALA A 105 -3.65 -2.68 12.53
C ALA A 105 -3.11 -2.38 11.12
N SER A 106 -1.80 -2.13 11.01
CA SER A 106 -1.23 -1.70 9.74
C SER A 106 0.26 -1.92 9.59
N ALA A 107 0.70 -2.14 8.36
CA ALA A 107 2.08 -2.04 7.93
C ALA A 107 2.29 -0.88 6.95
N SER A 108 3.56 -0.48 6.79
CA SER A 108 3.95 0.56 5.82
C SER A 108 5.24 0.19 5.09
N SER A 109 5.35 0.63 3.84
CA SER A 109 6.54 0.51 3.02
C SER A 109 6.73 1.81 2.25
N SER A 110 7.97 2.23 2.01
CA SER A 110 8.28 3.52 1.39
C SER A 110 9.20 3.39 0.19
N PHE A 111 9.16 4.39 -0.69
CA PHE A 111 10.09 4.52 -1.80
C PHE A 111 10.34 5.99 -2.13
N LEU A 112 11.51 6.27 -2.73
CA LEU A 112 11.79 7.58 -3.30
C LEU A 112 11.25 7.67 -4.72
N LEU A 113 10.53 8.75 -5.01
CA LEU A 113 10.15 9.15 -6.37
C LEU A 113 10.94 10.39 -6.77
N THR A 114 11.90 10.21 -7.66
CA THR A 114 12.69 11.30 -8.24
C THR A 114 11.99 11.83 -9.48
N VAL A 115 11.69 13.12 -9.50
CA VAL A 115 11.16 13.85 -10.66
C VAL A 115 12.30 14.57 -11.35
N ARG A 116 12.46 14.33 -12.66
CA ARG A 116 13.53 14.93 -13.48
C ARG A 116 13.08 15.23 -14.91
#